data_AF-A0A2T2SIE8-F1
#
_entry.id   AF-A0A2T2SIE8-F1
#
_cell.length_a   1.000
_cell.length_b   1.000
_cell.length_c   1.000
_cell.angle_alpha   90.00
_cell.angle_beta   90.00
_cell.angle_gamma   90.00
#
_symmetry.space_group_name_H-M   'P 1'
#
loop_
_entity.id
_entity.type
_entity.pdbx_description
1 polymer ?
#
loop_
_entity_poly.entity_id
_entity_poly.type
_entity_poly.pdbx_seq_one_letter_code
_entity_poly.pdbx_strand_id
1 'polypeptide(L)' 'ATTVVRHLIENSDVGPAQFVAVSYGATDPVASNETARGRRRNRRVRIAVLPPPRDYSRPFETSW' A
#
# COMPACT_ATOMS: atom_id res chain seq x y z
N ALA A 1 -1.24 -2.25 -7.46
CA ALA A 1 -0.17 -2.32 -6.44
C ALA A 1 1.15 -2.77 -7.05
N THR A 2 1.20 -3.91 -7.75
CA THR A 2 2.43 -4.53 -8.28
C THR A 2 3.29 -3.62 -9.17
N THR A 3 2.70 -2.78 -10.01
CA THR A 3 3.44 -1.84 -10.86
C THR A 3 4.28 -0.84 -10.06
N VAL A 4 3.74 -0.34 -8.94
CA VAL A 4 4.47 0.62 -8.09
C VAL A 4 5.64 -0.07 -7.39
N VAL A 5 5.43 -1.28 -6.87
CA VAL A 5 6.50 -2.06 -6.23
C VAL A 5 7.62 -2.36 -7.23
N ARG A 6 7.28 -2.78 -8.45
CA ARG A 6 8.27 -2.99 -9.51
C ARG A 6 9.07 -1.73 -9.80
N HIS A 7 8.40 -0.59 -9.96
CA HIS A 7 9.07 0.68 -10.20
C HIS A 7 10.02 1.06 -9.05
N LEU A 8 9.63 0.83 -7.79
CA LEU A 8 10.50 1.09 -6.63
C LEU A 8 11.72 0.17 -6.62
N ILE A 9 11.57 -1.11 -6.97
CA ILE A 9 12.70 -2.06 -7.07
C ILE A 9 13.66 -1.63 -8.18
N GLU A 10 13.15 -1.16 -9.32
CA GLU A 10 13.99 -0.74 -10.45
C GLU A 10 14.73 0.58 -10.20
N ASN A 11 14.24 1.42 -9.27
CA ASN A 11 14.73 2.79 -9.05
C ASN A 11 15.28 3.01 -7.63
N SER A 12 15.55 1.95 -6.85
CA SER A 12 16.15 2.06 -5.52
C SER A 12 17.06 0.89 -5.21
N ASP A 13 17.95 1.07 -4.22
CA ASP A 13 18.85 0.03 -3.72
C ASP A 13 18.18 -0.91 -2.69
N VAL A 14 16.85 -0.82 -2.54
CA VAL A 14 16.09 -1.64 -1.58
C VAL A 14 15.84 -3.01 -2.19
N GLY A 15 16.20 -4.07 -1.46
CA GLY A 15 16.04 -5.44 -1.93
C GLY A 15 14.58 -5.83 -2.14
N PRO A 16 14.24 -6.65 -3.15
CA PRO A 16 12.86 -7.08 -3.42
C PRO A 16 12.14 -7.71 -2.21
N ALA A 17 12.87 -8.42 -1.36
CA ALA A 17 12.34 -9.06 -0.14
C ALA A 17 11.90 -8.06 0.95
N GLN A 18 12.26 -6.78 0.82
CA GLN A 18 11.87 -5.72 1.75
C GLN A 18 10.56 -5.04 1.35
N PHE A 19 9.98 -5.40 0.21
CA PHE A 19 8.70 -4.86 -0.25
C PHE A 19 7.56 -5.85 -0.02
N VAL A 20 6.43 -5.33 0.45
CA VAL A 20 5.17 -6.07 0.55
C VAL A 20 4.09 -5.28 -0.19
N ALA A 21 3.45 -5.91 -1.19
CA ALA A 21 2.35 -5.32 -1.93
C ALA A 21 1.01 -5.79 -1.34
N VAL A 22 0.21 -4.84 -0.84
CA VAL A 22 -1.15 -5.11 -0.33
C VAL A 22 -2.18 -4.38 -1.21
N SER A 23 -3.34 -5.00 -1.43
CA SER A 23 -4.44 -4.43 -2.18
C SER A 23 -5.73 -4.45 -1.35
N TYR A 24 -6.31 -3.27 -1.10
CA TYR A 24 -7.53 -3.10 -0.31
C TYR A 24 -8.81 -3.01 -1.17
N GLY A 25 -8.71 -3.10 -2.49
CA GLY A 25 -9.87 -3.01 -3.38
C GLY A 25 -10.75 -1.79 -3.09
N ALA A 26 -12.03 -2.04 -2.79
CA ALA A 26 -13.00 -1.01 -2.45
C ALA A 26 -13.37 -0.97 -0.95
N THR A 27 -12.74 -1.79 -0.10
CA THR A 27 -13.17 -2.04 1.29
C THR A 27 -12.57 -1.06 2.30
N ASP A 28 -11.62 -0.22 1.90
CA ASP A 28 -11.03 0.84 2.74
C ASP A 28 -11.01 2.21 2.01
N PRO A 29 -12.18 2.83 1.76
CA PRO A 29 -12.26 4.11 1.06
C PRO A 29 -11.94 5.30 1.99
N VAL A 30 -11.32 6.37 1.47
CA VAL A 30 -11.20 7.67 2.22
C VAL A 30 -12.24 8.70 1.78
N ALA A 31 -13.05 8.36 0.78
CA ALA A 31 -14.14 9.19 0.29
C ALA A 31 -15.28 8.29 -0.19
N SER A 32 -16.51 8.79 -0.28
CA SER A 32 -17.65 7.98 -0.75
C SER A 32 -17.38 7.36 -2.14
N ASN A 33 -17.60 6.05 -2.26
CA ASN A 33 -17.53 5.33 -3.54
C ASN A 33 -18.69 5.64 -4.49
N GLU A 34 -19.73 6.32 -4.00
CA GLU A 34 -20.94 6.61 -4.77
C GLU A 34 -20.70 7.70 -5.81
N THR A 35 -19.81 8.65 -5.51
CA THR A 35 -19.51 9.77 -6.42
C THR A 35 -18.30 9.49 -7.31
N ALA A 36 -18.33 9.98 -8.56
CA ALA A 36 -17.17 9.90 -9.45
C ALA A 36 -15.94 10.62 -8.88
N ARG A 37 -16.16 11.73 -8.14
CA ARG A 37 -15.11 12.47 -7.43
C ARG A 37 -14.48 11.62 -6.31
N GLY A 38 -15.30 10.95 -5.51
CA GLY A 38 -14.83 10.10 -4.41
C GLY A 38 -14.10 8.86 -4.92
N ARG A 39 -14.62 8.17 -5.96
CA ARG A 39 -13.89 7.07 -6.62
C ARG A 39 -12.53 7.49 -7.16
N ARG A 40 -12.42 8.69 -7.73
CA ARG A 40 -11.14 9.27 -8.16
C ARG A 40 -10.17 9.43 -6.98
N ARG A 41 -10.64 9.95 -5.84
CA ARG A 41 -9.82 10.07 -4.62
C ARG A 41 -9.41 8.72 -4.02
N ASN A 42 -10.25 7.69 -4.17
CA ASN A 42 -9.96 6.34 -3.66
C ASN A 42 -8.95 5.57 -4.50
N ARG A 43 -8.75 5.92 -5.78
CA ARG A 43 -7.68 5.36 -6.61
C ARG A 43 -6.32 5.96 -6.22
N ARG A 44 -5.78 5.47 -5.10
CA ARG A 44 -4.49 5.90 -4.54
C ARG A 44 -3.62 4.71 -4.16
N VAL A 45 -2.33 4.97 -4.01
CA VAL A 45 -1.37 4.05 -3.42
C VAL A 45 -0.85 4.67 -2.13
N ARG A 46 -0.82 3.90 -1.05
CA ARG A 46 -0.20 4.27 0.23
C ARG A 46 1.12 3.51 0.33
N ILE A 47 2.17 4.19 0.78
CA ILE A 47 3.49 3.60 1.04
C ILE A 47 3.78 3.86 2.51
N ALA A 48 4.18 2.82 3.24
CA ALA A 48 4.57 2.90 4.65
C ALA A 48 5.93 2.22 4.81
N VAL A 49 6.80 2.83 5.62
CA VAL A 49 8.09 2.26 6.01
C VAL A 49 7.90 1.64 7.39
N LEU A 50 8.12 0.34 7.50
CA LEU A 50 7.95 -0.41 8.73
C LEU A 50 9.30 -0.67 9.39
N PRO A 51 9.37 -0.75 10.73
CA PRO A 51 10.57 -1.24 11.40
C PRO A 51 10.88 -2.69 10.97
N PRO A 52 12.14 -3.16 11.15
CA PRO A 52 12.49 -4.55 10.84
C PRO A 52 11.55 -5.52 11.56
N PRO A 53 11.18 -6.63 10.92
CA PRO A 53 10.20 -7.56 11.47
C PRO A 53 10.69 -8.11 12.82
N ARG A 54 10.09 -7.62 13.91
CA ARG A 54 10.16 -8.22 15.24
C ARG A 54 8.81 -8.90 15.48
N ASP A 55 8.68 -10.15 15.06
CA ASP A 55 7.49 -11.00 15.32
C ASP A 55 6.12 -10.33 15.16
N TYR A 56 5.94 -9.48 14.14
CA TYR A 56 4.63 -8.92 13.84
C TYR A 56 3.86 -9.90 12.98
N SER A 57 2.84 -10.53 13.57
CA SER A 57 1.97 -11.49 12.88
C SER A 57 1.16 -10.88 11.74
N ARG A 58 1.05 -9.54 11.64
CA ARG A 58 0.37 -8.81 10.53
C ARG A 58 0.96 -7.41 10.28
N PRO A 59 2.06 -7.28 9.52
CA PRO A 59 2.78 -6.01 9.35
C PRO A 59 1.97 -4.88 8.67
N PHE A 60 0.86 -5.19 8.00
CA PHE A 60 0.03 -4.22 7.27
C PHE A 60 -1.30 -3.86 7.96
N GLU A 61 -1.58 -4.41 9.15
CA GLU A 61 -2.73 -4.05 10.00
C GLU A 61 -2.36 -2.97 11.03
N THR A 62 -1.44 -2.06 10.70
CA THR A 62 -1.23 -0.89 11.57
C THR A 62 -2.48 -0.02 11.49
N SER A 63 -3.24 0.04 12.57
CA SER A 63 -4.32 1.00 12.76
C SER A 63 -3.73 2.41 12.65
N TRP A 64 -4.03 3.09 11.55
CA TRP A 64 -3.77 4.51 11.32
C TRP A 64 -5.03 5.30 11.59
#